data_AF-A0A1Q9C9W0-F1
#
_entry.id   AF-A0A1Q9C9W0-F1
#
_cell.length_a   1.000
_cell.length_b   1.000
_cell.length_c   1.000
_cell.angle_alpha   90.00
_cell.angle_beta   90.00
_cell.angle_gamma   90.00
#
_symmetry.space_group_name_H-M   'P 1'
#
loop_
_entity.id
_entity.type
_entity.pdbx_description
1 polymer ?
#
loop_
_entity_poly.entity_id
_entity_poly.type
_entity_poly.pdbx_seq_one_letter_code
_entity_poly.pdbx_strand_id
1 'polypeptide(L)'
;MDLLDANLCADQLSEMRRLPSLMCYRRLNEIARCCSVVLQKAFWQGFEPRLTGKGVSMTAPRRTCWLLLLLHVCPSTVLAYPCEAEIASACPDSPKSELVTCLKDASQHETPTEISSECTDFMALNSACADEIEQLCDEEFFAEETMPCLMRYRASDEEISEKCQSVMRWALPADEEEAEAVTDELGMSEKDRQEKEEWREKRKKEREAAIERMKMKEVDAKKEAERRELQKFKEENPEAFADMKRQQAEEERQQAEQKKRERLMKAAWERKKRIEAGEDPDAESGPSPPSRGPNRKPKASSSWYSTIAALIVLVVIAGIGYVVVTGTGKTAGAGGGRGGKGKKKR
;
A
#
# COMPACT_ATOMS: atom_id res chain seq x y z
N MET A 1 22.48 16.06 5.27
CA MET A 1 21.76 15.14 6.18
C MET A 1 20.47 14.80 5.46
N ASP A 2 20.59 13.99 4.40
CA ASP A 2 19.59 13.96 3.33
C ASP A 2 19.49 12.51 2.81
N LEU A 3 18.30 12.13 2.34
CA LEU A 3 17.83 10.79 1.92
C LEU A 3 17.45 9.79 3.02
N LEU A 4 18.01 9.85 4.23
CA LEU A 4 17.61 8.94 5.32
C LEU A 4 16.24 9.28 5.93
N ASP A 5 15.91 10.57 6.08
CA ASP A 5 14.63 10.99 6.69
C ASP A 5 13.42 10.81 5.76
N ALA A 6 13.61 10.90 4.44
CA ALA A 6 12.54 10.71 3.47
C ALA A 6 12.04 9.25 3.41
N ASN A 7 12.96 8.28 3.61
CA ASN A 7 12.59 6.86 3.64
C ASN A 7 11.92 6.47 4.96
N LEU A 8 12.29 7.11 6.07
CA LEU A 8 11.63 6.89 7.37
C LEU A 8 10.14 7.30 7.33
N CYS A 9 9.81 8.37 6.61
CA CYS A 9 8.43 8.83 6.43
C CYS A 9 7.61 7.91 5.50
N ALA A 10 8.25 7.34 4.47
CA ALA A 10 7.59 6.41 3.55
C ALA A 10 7.28 5.05 4.20
N ASP A 11 8.16 4.55 5.07
CA ASP A 11 7.92 3.31 5.81
C ASP A 11 6.78 3.46 6.83
N GLN A 12 6.71 4.59 7.55
CA GLN A 12 5.62 4.91 8.49
C GLN A 12 4.23 4.99 7.81
N LEU A 13 4.16 5.50 6.59
CA LEU A 13 2.92 5.54 5.79
C LEU A 13 2.43 4.16 5.33
N SER A 14 3.34 3.18 5.21
CA SER A 14 2.98 1.80 4.82
C SER A 14 2.39 1.00 5.98
N GLU A 15 2.78 1.35 7.21
CA GLU A 15 2.35 0.73 8.47
C GLU A 15 0.95 1.20 8.90
N MET A 16 0.57 2.42 8.51
CA MET A 16 -0.75 3.04 8.76
C MET A 16 -1.94 2.38 8.04
N ARG A 17 -1.74 1.52 7.05
CA ARG A 17 -2.84 0.82 6.35
C ARG A 17 -3.39 -0.40 7.12
N ARG A 18 -2.95 -0.63 8.36
CA ARG A 18 -3.28 -1.84 9.14
C ARG A 18 -3.92 -1.58 10.50
N LEU A 19 -4.29 -0.35 10.84
CA LEU A 19 -4.91 -0.06 12.15
C LEU A 19 -6.43 0.11 12.04
N PRO A 20 -7.21 -0.40 13.02
CA PRO A 20 -8.66 -0.24 13.08
C PRO A 20 -9.04 1.25 13.27
N SER A 21 -10.21 1.60 12.73
CA SER A 21 -10.64 2.95 12.37
C SER A 21 -10.64 4.01 13.48
N LEU A 22 -10.64 3.63 14.76
CA LEU A 22 -10.74 4.58 15.89
C LEU A 22 -9.38 5.10 16.39
N MET A 23 -8.30 4.31 16.26
CA MET A 23 -6.91 4.79 16.49
C MET A 23 -6.42 5.72 15.37
N CYS A 24 -7.16 5.79 14.27
CA CYS A 24 -6.80 6.57 13.09
C CYS A 24 -6.82 8.08 13.39
N TYR A 25 -7.77 8.56 14.20
CA TYR A 25 -7.93 10.01 14.42
C TYR A 25 -6.78 10.63 15.25
N ARG A 26 -6.33 9.98 16.31
CA ARG A 26 -5.25 10.51 17.18
C ARG A 26 -3.89 10.50 16.46
N ARG A 27 -3.55 9.41 15.75
CA ARG A 27 -2.30 9.33 14.97
C ARG A 27 -2.30 10.16 13.70
N LEU A 28 -3.46 10.33 13.03
CA LEU A 28 -3.56 11.27 11.90
C LEU A 28 -3.27 12.70 12.34
N ASN A 29 -3.64 13.07 13.58
CA ASN A 29 -3.37 14.41 14.12
C ASN A 29 -1.88 14.63 14.43
N GLU A 30 -1.17 13.62 14.94
CA GLU A 30 0.30 13.67 15.10
C GLU A 30 1.04 13.70 13.75
N ILE A 31 0.57 12.95 12.76
CA ILE A 31 1.16 12.94 11.42
C ILE A 31 0.89 14.28 10.70
N ALA A 32 -0.28 14.89 10.90
CA ALA A 32 -0.57 16.23 10.42
C ALA A 32 0.39 17.28 11.03
N ARG A 33 0.73 17.14 12.31
CA ARG A 33 1.76 17.98 12.97
C ARG A 33 3.15 17.76 12.38
N CYS A 34 3.56 16.51 12.15
CA CYS A 34 4.84 16.19 11.51
C CYS A 34 4.91 16.70 10.06
N CYS A 35 3.86 16.52 9.26
CA CYS A 35 3.80 17.03 7.89
C CYS A 35 3.83 18.56 7.84
N SER A 36 3.16 19.24 8.77
CA SER A 36 3.17 20.71 8.89
C SER A 36 4.60 21.24 9.11
N VAL A 37 5.35 20.63 10.03
CA VAL A 37 6.73 21.03 10.34
C VAL A 37 7.67 20.76 9.16
N VAL A 38 7.54 19.61 8.49
CA VAL A 38 8.37 19.27 7.31
C VAL A 38 8.07 20.20 6.13
N LEU A 39 6.79 20.52 5.88
CA LEU A 39 6.39 21.46 4.83
C LEU A 39 6.83 22.90 5.12
N GLN A 40 6.77 23.36 6.38
CA GLN A 40 7.31 24.66 6.76
C GLN A 40 8.83 24.75 6.54
N LYS A 41 9.57 23.67 6.83
CA LYS A 41 11.03 23.63 6.66
C LYS A 41 11.44 23.60 5.19
N ALA A 42 10.70 22.85 4.35
CA ALA A 42 10.90 22.83 2.90
C ALA A 42 10.55 24.18 2.24
N PHE A 43 9.55 24.90 2.76
CA PHE A 43 9.16 26.23 2.28
C PHE A 43 10.24 27.29 2.56
N TRP A 44 10.92 27.22 3.71
CA TRP A 44 11.99 28.17 4.05
C TRP A 44 13.33 27.90 3.35
N GLN A 45 13.63 26.66 2.99
CA GLN A 45 14.89 26.32 2.30
C GLN A 45 14.85 26.51 0.78
N GLY A 46 13.68 26.72 0.18
CA GLY A 46 13.52 26.90 -1.27
C GLY A 46 13.51 28.35 -1.77
N PHE A 47 13.61 29.35 -0.88
CA PHE A 47 13.42 30.76 -1.23
C PHE A 47 14.69 31.61 -1.06
N GLU A 48 15.79 31.22 -1.71
CA GLU A 48 16.87 32.17 -2.02
C GLU A 48 16.64 32.77 -3.42
N PRO A 49 16.20 34.04 -3.54
CA PRO A 49 16.07 34.69 -4.83
C PRO A 49 17.47 34.98 -5.37
N ARG A 50 17.98 34.10 -6.22
CA ARG A 50 19.21 34.34 -6.99
C ARG A 50 18.90 35.36 -8.09
N LEU A 51 19.03 36.63 -7.75
CA LEU A 51 18.91 37.76 -8.68
C LEU A 51 20.13 37.76 -9.63
N THR A 52 20.04 37.04 -10.74
CA THR A 52 20.90 37.28 -11.90
C THR A 52 20.05 37.71 -13.09
N GLY A 53 20.25 38.98 -13.47
CA GLY A 53 19.48 39.63 -14.53
C GLY A 53 19.69 38.97 -15.89
N LYS A 54 18.57 38.73 -16.57
CA LYS A 54 18.26 39.18 -17.94
C LYS A 54 16.86 38.70 -18.29
N GLY A 55 16.09 39.59 -18.93
CA GLY A 55 14.65 39.46 -19.13
C GLY A 55 14.22 38.12 -19.71
N VAL A 56 13.38 37.41 -18.96
CA VAL A 56 12.58 36.30 -19.46
C VAL A 56 11.13 36.58 -19.06
N SER A 57 10.27 36.55 -20.08
CA SER A 57 8.84 36.81 -20.01
C SER A 57 8.16 35.91 -18.96
N MET A 58 7.51 36.53 -17.97
CA MET A 58 6.73 35.85 -16.93
C MET A 58 5.43 35.29 -17.51
N THR A 59 5.41 34.02 -17.89
CA THR A 59 4.17 33.23 -17.95
C THR A 59 4.01 32.47 -16.65
N ALA A 60 3.29 33.08 -15.70
CA ALA A 60 3.06 32.55 -14.36
C ALA A 60 2.20 31.25 -14.38
N PRO A 61 2.60 30.20 -13.65
CA PRO A 61 1.78 28.99 -13.48
C PRO A 61 0.65 29.25 -12.47
N ARG A 62 -0.54 29.67 -12.96
CA ARG A 62 -1.76 29.88 -12.16
C ARG A 62 -2.33 28.62 -11.46
N ARG A 63 -1.71 27.44 -11.61
CA ARG A 63 -2.25 26.16 -11.10
C ARG A 63 -1.73 25.75 -9.71
N THR A 64 -0.61 26.30 -9.25
CA THR A 64 -0.03 25.94 -7.94
C THR A 64 -0.63 26.73 -6.77
N CYS A 65 -1.29 27.86 -7.03
CA CYS A 65 -1.91 28.68 -5.98
C CYS A 65 -3.25 28.10 -5.47
N TRP A 66 -3.97 27.33 -6.29
CA TRP A 66 -5.24 26.70 -5.87
C TRP A 66 -5.07 25.48 -4.96
N LEU A 67 -3.95 24.76 -5.06
CA LEU A 67 -3.67 23.60 -4.19
C LEU A 67 -3.20 24.00 -2.79
N LEU A 68 -2.57 25.17 -2.64
CA LEU A 68 -2.17 25.70 -1.33
C LEU A 68 -3.35 26.32 -0.56
N LEU A 69 -4.37 26.84 -1.24
CA LEU A 69 -5.56 27.39 -0.57
C LEU A 69 -6.50 26.31 -0.01
N LEU A 70 -6.53 25.12 -0.62
CA LEU A 70 -7.36 23.98 -0.18
C LEU A 70 -6.78 23.25 1.04
N LEU A 71 -5.49 23.37 1.32
CA LEU A 71 -4.84 22.75 2.48
C LEU A 71 -4.95 23.60 3.78
N HIS A 72 -5.44 24.83 3.71
CA HIS A 72 -5.66 25.71 4.87
C HIS A 72 -7.13 25.80 5.32
N VAL A 73 -8.02 25.01 4.70
CA VAL A 73 -9.43 24.87 5.12
C VAL A 73 -9.67 23.46 5.68
N CYS A 74 -8.72 22.92 6.43
CA CYS A 74 -9.08 22.00 7.50
C CYS A 74 -9.37 22.92 8.69
N PRO A 75 -10.64 23.17 9.08
CA PRO A 75 -10.90 23.78 10.36
C PRO A 75 -10.14 22.94 11.38
N SER A 76 -9.28 23.59 12.17
CA SER A 76 -8.80 23.00 13.39
C SER A 76 -10.06 22.53 14.12
N THR A 77 -10.31 21.23 14.11
CA THR A 77 -11.22 20.60 15.07
C THR A 77 -10.53 20.80 16.41
N VAL A 78 -10.71 22.01 16.95
CA VAL A 78 -10.48 22.27 18.36
C VAL A 78 -11.28 21.18 19.05
N LEU A 79 -10.63 20.47 19.96
CA LEU A 79 -11.16 19.33 20.70
C LEU A 79 -12.24 19.86 21.66
N ALA A 80 -13.33 20.33 21.08
CA ALA A 80 -14.54 20.64 21.78
C ALA A 80 -15.04 19.34 22.40
N TYR A 81 -15.34 19.36 23.69
CA TYR A 81 -15.97 18.22 24.35
C TYR A 81 -17.33 17.97 23.68
N PRO A 82 -17.88 16.74 23.75
CA PRO A 82 -19.02 16.31 22.93
C PRO A 82 -20.31 17.14 23.09
N CYS A 83 -20.39 17.96 24.14
CA CYS A 83 -21.53 18.82 24.47
C CYS A 83 -21.31 20.32 24.21
N GLU A 84 -20.15 20.77 23.70
CA GLU A 84 -19.84 22.21 23.66
C GLU A 84 -20.80 22.98 22.76
N ALA A 85 -21.16 22.39 21.61
CA ALA A 85 -22.08 22.99 20.66
C ALA A 85 -23.49 23.12 21.27
N GLU A 86 -23.94 22.08 21.98
CA GLU A 86 -25.23 22.02 22.65
C GLU A 86 -25.30 22.95 23.86
N ILE A 87 -24.23 23.08 24.63
CA ILE A 87 -24.14 24.00 25.76
C ILE A 87 -24.18 25.45 25.28
N ALA A 88 -23.42 25.77 24.24
CA ALA A 88 -23.37 27.11 23.68
C ALA A 88 -24.72 27.57 23.10
N SER A 89 -25.57 26.65 22.62
CA SER A 89 -26.89 26.98 22.07
C SER A 89 -28.02 26.91 23.10
N ALA A 90 -28.01 25.92 24.00
CA ALA A 90 -29.11 25.69 24.93
C ALA A 90 -28.97 26.49 26.23
N CYS A 91 -27.75 26.56 26.79
CA CYS A 91 -27.51 27.01 28.16
C CYS A 91 -26.21 27.85 28.29
N PRO A 92 -26.04 28.94 27.52
CA PRO A 92 -24.77 29.70 27.53
C PRO A 92 -24.49 30.42 28.85
N ASP A 93 -25.53 30.77 29.61
CA ASP A 93 -25.44 31.54 30.86
C ASP A 93 -25.43 30.66 32.12
N SER A 94 -25.63 29.34 32.00
CA SER A 94 -25.67 28.43 33.15
C SER A 94 -24.26 28.13 33.67
N PRO A 95 -24.03 28.14 35.00
CA PRO A 95 -22.75 27.72 35.56
C PRO A 95 -22.50 26.24 35.28
N LYS A 96 -21.21 25.85 35.19
CA LYS A 96 -20.82 24.48 34.79
C LYS A 96 -21.43 23.36 35.63
N SER A 97 -21.65 23.61 36.92
CA SER A 97 -22.29 22.67 37.85
C SER A 97 -23.78 22.44 37.57
N GLU A 98 -24.46 23.40 36.95
CA GLU A 98 -25.91 23.34 36.65
C GLU A 98 -26.20 22.97 35.19
N LEU A 99 -25.17 22.84 34.35
CA LEU A 99 -25.32 22.49 32.93
C LEU A 99 -26.05 21.17 32.71
N VAL A 100 -25.83 20.16 33.57
CA VAL A 100 -26.57 18.88 33.49
C VAL A 100 -28.08 19.13 33.67
N THR A 101 -28.45 19.99 34.62
CA THR A 101 -29.86 20.28 34.94
C THR A 101 -30.51 21.08 33.82
N CYS A 102 -29.82 22.10 33.29
CA CYS A 102 -30.29 22.90 32.17
C CYS A 102 -30.45 22.04 30.90
N LEU A 103 -29.47 21.22 30.55
CA LEU A 103 -29.55 20.36 29.37
C LEU A 103 -30.65 19.29 29.49
N LYS A 104 -30.93 18.76 30.69
CA LYS A 104 -32.02 17.81 30.91
C LYS A 104 -33.41 18.42 30.77
N ASP A 105 -33.56 19.71 31.06
CA ASP A 105 -34.85 20.40 31.01
C ASP A 105 -34.96 21.26 29.74
N ALA A 106 -35.63 20.70 28.72
CA ALA A 106 -35.87 21.41 27.46
C ALA A 106 -36.64 22.73 27.63
N SER A 107 -37.31 22.96 28.76
CA SER A 107 -38.00 24.23 29.04
C SER A 107 -37.04 25.35 29.46
N GLN A 108 -35.83 25.02 29.89
CA GLN A 108 -34.77 25.96 30.25
C GLN A 108 -33.85 26.31 29.07
N HIS A 109 -34.01 25.64 27.93
CA HIS A 109 -33.20 25.89 26.74
C HIS A 109 -33.58 27.25 26.13
N GLU A 110 -32.60 28.14 25.94
CA GLU A 110 -32.83 29.41 25.24
C GLU A 110 -33.20 29.17 23.77
N THR A 111 -32.56 28.17 23.15
CA THR A 111 -32.86 27.72 21.80
C THR A 111 -33.16 26.22 21.78
N PRO A 112 -34.24 25.76 21.11
CA PRO A 112 -34.54 24.34 20.99
C PRO A 112 -33.39 23.61 20.33
N THR A 113 -32.66 22.82 21.10
CA THR A 113 -31.45 22.12 20.66
C THR A 113 -31.69 20.61 20.75
N GLU A 114 -31.31 19.88 19.70
CA GLU A 114 -31.30 18.42 19.72
C GLU A 114 -29.98 17.94 20.32
N ILE A 115 -30.05 17.26 21.46
CA ILE A 115 -28.88 16.78 22.18
C ILE A 115 -28.34 15.54 21.46
N SER A 116 -27.06 15.55 21.09
CA SER A 116 -26.41 14.38 20.49
C SER A 116 -26.36 13.21 21.47
N SER A 117 -26.31 11.97 20.96
CA SER A 117 -26.13 10.79 21.81
C SER A 117 -24.83 10.86 22.58
N GLU A 118 -23.75 11.33 21.94
CA GLU A 118 -22.43 11.50 22.59
C GLU A 118 -22.50 12.50 23.76
N CYS A 119 -23.23 13.61 23.60
CA CYS A 119 -23.44 14.53 24.70
C CYS A 119 -24.30 13.92 25.83
N THR A 120 -25.32 13.13 25.47
CA THR A 120 -26.15 12.43 26.47
C THR A 120 -25.32 11.48 27.33
N ASP A 121 -24.39 10.76 26.72
CA ASP A 121 -23.49 9.82 27.38
C ASP A 121 -22.51 10.56 28.31
N PHE A 122 -21.98 11.69 27.84
CA PHE A 122 -21.10 12.55 28.62
C PHE A 122 -21.82 13.20 29.82
N MET A 123 -23.07 13.64 29.64
CA MET A 123 -23.92 14.13 30.73
C MET A 123 -24.20 13.04 31.77
N ALA A 124 -24.46 11.81 31.31
CA ALA A 124 -24.68 10.67 32.20
C ALA A 124 -23.45 10.43 33.07
N LEU A 125 -22.25 10.45 32.46
CA LEU A 125 -20.98 10.31 33.17
C LEU A 125 -20.74 11.41 34.20
N ASN A 126 -20.84 12.69 33.82
CA ASN A 126 -20.63 13.82 34.74
C ASN A 126 -21.65 13.79 35.90
N SER A 127 -22.88 13.32 35.66
CA SER A 127 -23.90 13.19 36.72
C SER A 127 -23.72 11.98 37.62
N ALA A 128 -23.07 10.93 37.13
CA ALA A 128 -22.79 9.72 37.89
C ALA A 128 -21.50 9.84 38.72
N CYS A 129 -20.52 10.60 38.21
CA CYS A 129 -19.20 10.83 38.79
C CYS A 129 -19.06 12.22 39.43
N ALA A 130 -20.16 12.86 39.82
CA ALA A 130 -20.12 14.26 40.27
C ALA A 130 -19.25 14.44 41.52
N ASP A 131 -19.42 13.56 42.50
CA ASP A 131 -18.66 13.61 43.77
C ASP A 131 -17.16 13.37 43.52
N GLU A 132 -16.80 12.47 42.59
CA GLU A 132 -15.42 12.18 42.23
C GLU A 132 -14.77 13.31 41.42
N ILE A 133 -15.52 13.99 40.55
CA ILE A 133 -15.00 15.13 39.79
C ILE A 133 -14.67 16.29 40.75
N GLU A 134 -15.51 16.53 41.76
CA GLU A 134 -15.25 17.55 42.79
C GLU A 134 -14.00 17.21 43.61
N GLN A 135 -13.84 15.94 44.01
CA GLN A 135 -12.76 15.53 44.90
C GLN A 135 -11.42 15.28 44.20
N LEU A 136 -11.44 14.72 42.98
CA LEU A 136 -10.26 14.21 42.28
C LEU A 136 -9.85 15.07 41.08
N CYS A 137 -10.76 15.86 40.51
CA CYS A 137 -10.55 16.60 39.26
C CYS A 137 -10.77 18.12 39.39
N ASP A 138 -10.50 18.68 40.58
CA ASP A 138 -10.51 20.13 40.85
C ASP A 138 -11.81 20.85 40.45
N GLU A 139 -12.97 20.19 40.59
CA GLU A 139 -14.30 20.73 40.23
C GLU A 139 -14.43 21.12 38.74
N GLU A 140 -13.58 20.58 37.86
CA GLU A 140 -13.64 20.84 36.42
C GLU A 140 -14.75 20.01 35.73
N PHE A 141 -16.01 20.40 35.95
CA PHE A 141 -17.15 19.85 35.22
C PHE A 141 -17.13 20.27 33.74
N PHE A 142 -17.47 19.33 32.85
CA PHE A 142 -17.53 19.57 31.39
C PHE A 142 -16.25 20.15 30.77
N ALA A 143 -15.07 19.80 31.31
CA ALA A 143 -13.79 20.16 30.71
C ALA A 143 -13.28 19.01 29.81
N GLU A 144 -12.40 19.35 28.87
CA GLU A 144 -11.70 18.35 28.05
C GLU A 144 -10.86 17.40 28.93
N GLU A 145 -10.42 17.89 30.09
CA GLU A 145 -9.55 17.17 31.03
C GLU A 145 -10.31 16.25 32.00
N THR A 146 -11.64 16.37 32.13
CA THR A 146 -12.43 15.54 33.07
C THR A 146 -12.32 14.05 32.71
N MET A 147 -12.37 13.71 31.43
CA MET A 147 -12.24 12.31 30.95
C MET A 147 -10.84 11.73 31.22
N PRO A 148 -9.74 12.37 30.77
CA PRO A 148 -8.39 11.95 31.14
C PRO A 148 -8.16 11.88 32.65
N CYS A 149 -8.73 12.80 33.44
CA CYS A 149 -8.62 12.79 34.89
C CYS A 149 -9.24 11.52 35.49
N LEU A 150 -10.52 11.26 35.23
CA LEU A 150 -11.21 10.06 35.71
C LEU A 150 -10.51 8.77 35.26
N MET A 151 -9.96 8.75 34.05
CA MET A 151 -9.19 7.60 33.53
C MET A 151 -7.93 7.29 34.32
N ARG A 152 -7.27 8.28 34.95
CA ARG A 152 -6.09 8.04 35.79
C ARG A 152 -6.45 7.28 37.08
N TYR A 153 -7.67 7.50 37.59
CA TYR A 153 -8.18 6.88 38.81
C TYR A 153 -8.96 5.58 38.55
N ARG A 154 -9.20 5.22 37.29
CA ARG A 154 -9.90 3.97 36.92
C ARG A 154 -9.17 2.71 37.41
N ALA A 155 -7.85 2.75 37.58
CA ALA A 155 -7.06 1.63 38.06
C ALA A 155 -7.11 1.47 39.60
N SER A 156 -7.45 2.55 40.33
CA SER A 156 -7.69 2.52 41.77
C SER A 156 -9.18 2.34 42.02
N ASP A 157 -9.66 1.10 41.87
CA ASP A 157 -11.06 0.70 42.11
C ASP A 157 -11.61 1.12 43.50
N GLU A 158 -10.73 1.49 44.44
CA GLU A 158 -11.08 1.95 45.80
C GLU A 158 -11.41 3.45 45.90
N GLU A 159 -11.03 4.28 44.91
CA GLU A 159 -11.15 5.74 44.99
C GLU A 159 -12.36 6.29 44.22
N ILE A 160 -12.97 5.50 43.34
CA ILE A 160 -14.14 5.87 42.53
C ILE A 160 -15.37 5.10 43.03
N SER A 161 -16.52 5.76 43.18
CA SER A 161 -17.76 5.05 43.55
C SER A 161 -18.15 4.00 42.51
N GLU A 162 -18.80 2.93 42.98
CA GLU A 162 -19.35 1.87 42.12
C GLU A 162 -20.30 2.44 41.04
N LYS A 163 -21.01 3.53 41.36
CA LYS A 163 -21.89 4.22 40.41
C LYS A 163 -21.08 4.85 39.27
N CYS A 164 -20.05 5.62 39.57
CA CYS A 164 -19.18 6.21 38.55
C CYS A 164 -18.47 5.13 37.73
N GLN A 165 -17.95 4.09 38.38
CA GLN A 165 -17.28 2.97 37.73
C GLN A 165 -18.20 2.22 36.73
N SER A 166 -19.47 2.03 37.08
CA SER A 166 -20.46 1.38 36.20
C SER A 166 -20.71 2.18 34.91
N VAL A 167 -20.81 3.51 35.01
CA VAL A 167 -21.02 4.38 33.85
C VAL A 167 -19.74 4.51 33.02
N MET A 168 -18.57 4.57 33.66
CA MET A 168 -17.27 4.53 32.96
C MET A 168 -17.09 3.24 32.17
N ARG A 169 -17.45 2.07 32.72
CA ARG A 169 -17.38 0.78 32.00
C ARG A 169 -18.30 0.71 30.77
N TRP A 170 -19.38 1.48 30.77
CA TRP A 170 -20.30 1.56 29.64
C TRP A 170 -19.84 2.60 28.60
N ALA A 171 -19.35 3.76 29.03
CA ALA A 171 -18.92 4.84 28.16
C ALA A 171 -17.56 4.58 27.48
N LEU A 172 -16.71 3.78 28.10
CA LEU A 172 -15.42 3.38 27.54
C LEU A 172 -15.59 2.04 26.81
N PRO A 173 -14.97 1.86 25.62
CA PRO A 173 -14.87 0.55 25.02
C PRO A 173 -14.25 -0.38 26.07
N ALA A 174 -14.91 -1.49 26.37
CA ALA A 174 -14.31 -2.51 27.20
C ALA A 174 -12.97 -2.88 26.54
N ASP A 175 -11.89 -2.71 27.27
CA ASP A 175 -10.59 -3.19 26.84
C ASP A 175 -10.76 -4.71 26.71
N GLU A 176 -10.98 -5.21 25.49
CA GLU A 176 -11.24 -6.63 25.17
C GLU A 176 -9.98 -7.50 25.38
N GLU A 177 -9.19 -7.22 26.43
CA GLU A 177 -7.87 -7.81 26.68
C GLU A 177 -7.89 -9.08 27.54
N GLU A 178 -8.98 -9.46 28.21
CA GLU A 178 -8.93 -10.59 29.17
C GLU A 178 -9.46 -11.95 28.68
N ALA A 179 -9.81 -12.13 27.40
CA ALA A 179 -10.37 -13.40 26.90
C ALA A 179 -9.57 -14.14 25.82
N GLU A 180 -8.42 -13.64 25.36
CA GLU A 180 -7.61 -14.34 24.35
C GLU A 180 -6.22 -14.72 24.88
N ALA A 181 -5.97 -16.03 24.92
CA ALA A 181 -4.74 -16.64 25.39
C ALA A 181 -3.50 -16.13 24.64
N VAL A 182 -2.58 -15.54 25.39
CA VAL A 182 -1.12 -15.37 25.13
C VAL A 182 -0.73 -15.50 23.66
N THR A 183 -1.01 -14.44 22.91
CA THR A 183 -0.33 -14.15 21.65
C THR A 183 1.11 -13.72 21.95
N ASP A 184 2.07 -14.21 21.17
CA ASP A 184 3.44 -13.69 20.99
C ASP A 184 3.47 -12.15 21.14
N GLU A 185 4.56 -11.55 21.67
CA GLU A 185 4.67 -10.17 22.20
C GLU A 185 4.24 -9.02 21.26
N LEU A 186 3.83 -9.35 20.04
CA LEU A 186 3.26 -8.46 19.02
C LEU A 186 1.73 -8.53 18.89
N GLY A 187 1.01 -9.30 19.71
CA GLY A 187 -0.46 -9.26 19.76
C GLY A 187 -1.17 -9.70 18.47
N MET A 188 -0.54 -10.55 17.64
CA MET A 188 -1.17 -11.08 16.42
C MET A 188 -1.57 -12.54 16.60
N SER A 189 -2.76 -12.89 16.12
CA SER A 189 -3.23 -14.27 16.12
C SER A 189 -2.38 -15.14 15.17
N GLU A 190 -2.27 -16.45 15.44
CA GLU A 190 -1.55 -17.39 14.57
C GLU A 190 -2.10 -17.36 13.13
N LYS A 191 -3.41 -17.14 13.00
CA LYS A 191 -4.09 -16.99 11.72
C LYS A 191 -3.63 -15.74 10.96
N ASP A 192 -3.52 -14.60 11.65
CA ASP A 192 -2.99 -13.37 11.05
C ASP A 192 -1.54 -13.51 10.59
N ARG A 193 -0.74 -14.33 11.32
CA ARG A 193 0.64 -14.61 10.95
C ARG A 193 0.72 -15.39 9.63
N GLN A 194 -0.10 -16.43 9.47
CA GLN A 194 -0.17 -17.22 8.24
C GLN A 194 -0.66 -16.37 7.06
N GLU A 195 -1.74 -15.60 7.25
CA GLU A 195 -2.25 -14.70 6.19
C GLU A 195 -1.20 -13.64 5.78
N LYS A 196 -0.44 -13.11 6.74
CA LYS A 196 0.64 -12.14 6.47
C LYS A 196 1.84 -12.78 5.78
N GLU A 197 2.14 -14.05 6.03
CA GLU A 197 3.18 -14.81 5.31
C GLU A 197 2.77 -15.12 3.87
N GLU A 198 1.55 -15.64 3.66
CA GLU A 198 1.00 -15.87 2.33
C GLU A 198 0.95 -14.59 1.50
N TRP A 199 0.54 -13.48 2.13
CA TRP A 199 0.53 -12.16 1.49
C TRP A 199 1.95 -11.71 1.09
N ARG A 200 2.94 -11.91 1.95
CA ARG A 200 4.35 -11.58 1.65
C ARG A 200 4.88 -12.43 0.51
N GLU A 201 4.60 -13.73 0.50
CA GLU A 201 5.03 -14.64 -0.56
C GLU A 201 4.38 -14.29 -1.90
N LYS A 202 3.07 -13.99 -1.90
CA LYS A 202 2.35 -13.57 -3.11
C LYS A 202 2.96 -12.30 -3.72
N ARG A 203 3.22 -11.28 -2.90
CA ARG A 203 3.84 -10.03 -3.39
C ARG A 203 5.28 -10.24 -3.86
N LYS A 204 6.03 -11.13 -3.22
CA LYS A 204 7.38 -11.49 -3.67
C LYS A 204 7.33 -12.15 -5.06
N LYS A 205 6.46 -13.14 -5.25
CA LYS A 205 6.25 -13.79 -6.56
C LYS A 205 5.81 -12.80 -7.65
N GLU A 206 4.89 -11.88 -7.33
CA GLU A 206 4.47 -10.84 -8.27
C GLU A 206 5.60 -9.89 -8.67
N ARG A 207 6.46 -9.51 -7.73
CA ARG A 207 7.67 -8.69 -8.01
C ARG A 207 8.66 -9.44 -8.87
N GLU A 208 8.96 -10.69 -8.55
CA GLU A 208 9.88 -11.54 -9.32
C GLU A 208 9.38 -11.73 -10.76
N ALA A 209 8.09 -12.03 -10.94
CA ALA A 209 7.48 -12.16 -12.27
C ALA A 209 7.53 -10.83 -13.06
N ALA A 210 7.38 -9.69 -12.41
CA ALA A 210 7.52 -8.38 -13.07
C ALA A 210 8.98 -8.13 -13.52
N ILE A 211 9.96 -8.46 -12.68
CA ILE A 211 11.38 -8.34 -13.00
C ILE A 211 11.75 -9.26 -14.17
N GLU A 212 11.26 -10.50 -14.18
CA GLU A 212 11.52 -11.45 -15.24
C GLU A 212 10.96 -10.96 -16.59
N ARG A 213 9.74 -10.40 -16.61
CA ARG A 213 9.16 -9.79 -17.82
C ARG A 213 9.97 -8.60 -18.33
N MET A 214 10.53 -7.79 -17.44
CA MET A 214 11.40 -6.67 -17.84
C MET A 214 12.71 -7.19 -18.44
N LYS A 215 13.34 -8.18 -17.80
CA LYS A 215 14.58 -8.80 -18.31
C LYS A 215 14.38 -9.46 -19.68
N MET A 216 13.26 -10.16 -19.91
CA MET A 216 12.98 -10.72 -21.23
C MET A 216 12.84 -9.64 -22.31
N LYS A 217 12.14 -8.54 -22.01
CA LYS A 217 12.01 -7.41 -22.95
C LYS A 217 13.35 -6.75 -23.26
N GLU A 218 14.23 -6.59 -22.27
CA GLU A 218 15.57 -6.04 -22.47
C GLU A 218 16.44 -6.96 -23.34
N VAL A 219 16.36 -8.28 -23.12
CA VAL A 219 17.07 -9.27 -23.96
C VAL A 219 16.58 -9.22 -25.40
N ASP A 220 15.27 -9.13 -25.62
CA ASP A 220 14.68 -9.05 -26.97
C ASP A 220 15.04 -7.72 -27.65
N ALA A 221 14.97 -6.60 -26.94
CA ALA A 221 15.38 -5.30 -27.45
C ALA A 221 16.86 -5.26 -27.82
N LYS A 222 17.74 -5.88 -27.00
CA LYS A 222 19.17 -5.97 -27.29
C LYS A 222 19.45 -6.83 -28.53
N LYS A 223 18.78 -7.98 -28.65
CA LYS A 223 18.90 -8.85 -29.85
C LYS A 223 18.40 -8.15 -31.11
N GLU A 224 17.33 -7.36 -31.01
CA GLU A 224 16.83 -6.59 -32.15
C GLU A 224 17.79 -5.46 -32.54
N ALA A 225 18.37 -4.76 -31.57
CA ALA A 225 19.41 -3.75 -31.81
C ALA A 225 20.64 -4.35 -32.50
N GLU A 226 21.17 -5.46 -31.99
CA GLU A 226 22.32 -6.17 -32.57
C GLU A 226 22.00 -6.66 -34.00
N ARG A 227 20.78 -7.15 -34.25
CA ARG A 227 20.35 -7.55 -35.60
C ARG A 227 20.32 -6.37 -36.57
N ARG A 228 19.84 -5.20 -36.11
CA ARG A 228 19.80 -3.97 -36.93
C ARG A 228 21.21 -3.43 -37.19
N GLU A 229 22.09 -3.45 -36.19
CA GLU A 229 23.50 -3.06 -36.36
C GLU A 229 24.22 -3.99 -37.34
N LEU A 230 24.00 -5.31 -37.24
CA LEU A 230 24.58 -6.27 -38.17
C LEU A 230 24.04 -6.09 -39.60
N GLN A 231 22.77 -5.69 -39.76
CA GLN A 231 22.22 -5.35 -41.08
C GLN A 231 22.87 -4.08 -41.65
N LYS A 232 23.00 -3.02 -40.85
CA LYS A 232 23.71 -1.81 -41.27
C LYS A 232 25.16 -2.08 -41.64
N PHE A 233 25.85 -2.91 -40.85
CA PHE A 233 27.23 -3.30 -41.13
C PHE A 233 27.38 -4.05 -42.46
N LYS A 234 26.41 -4.92 -42.80
CA LYS A 234 26.37 -5.60 -44.11
C LYS A 234 26.18 -4.63 -45.28
N GLU A 235 25.34 -3.62 -45.08
CA GLU A 235 25.03 -2.61 -46.11
C GLU A 235 26.19 -1.63 -46.31
N GLU A 236 26.81 -1.16 -45.22
CA GLU A 236 27.90 -0.18 -45.26
C GLU A 236 29.23 -0.80 -45.72
N ASN A 237 29.55 -2.03 -45.30
CA ASN A 237 30.86 -2.66 -45.55
C ASN A 237 30.75 -4.16 -45.88
N PRO A 238 30.34 -4.53 -47.11
CA PRO A 238 30.10 -5.92 -47.48
C PRO A 238 31.38 -6.80 -47.48
N GLU A 239 32.54 -6.23 -47.78
CA GLU A 239 33.83 -6.94 -47.76
C GLU A 239 34.25 -7.32 -46.34
N ALA A 240 34.17 -6.37 -45.39
CA ALA A 240 34.46 -6.62 -43.98
C ALA A 240 33.51 -7.66 -43.36
N PHE A 241 32.23 -7.67 -43.78
CA PHE A 241 31.28 -8.70 -43.35
C PHE A 241 31.65 -10.10 -43.90
N ALA A 242 32.15 -10.19 -45.13
CA ALA A 242 32.60 -11.46 -45.70
C ALA A 242 33.83 -12.01 -44.97
N ASP A 243 34.79 -11.16 -44.61
CA ASP A 243 35.97 -11.56 -43.85
C ASP A 243 35.63 -11.94 -42.41
N MET A 244 34.73 -11.21 -41.74
CA MET A 244 34.20 -11.60 -40.42
C MET A 244 33.59 -13.01 -40.47
N LYS A 245 32.83 -13.33 -41.52
CA LYS A 245 32.22 -14.65 -41.69
C LYS A 245 33.26 -15.76 -41.95
N ARG A 246 34.35 -15.45 -42.66
CA ARG A 246 35.47 -16.38 -42.88
C ARG A 246 36.21 -16.66 -41.57
N GLN A 247 36.48 -15.63 -40.76
CA GLN A 247 37.08 -15.77 -39.44
C GLN A 247 36.23 -16.63 -38.51
N GLN A 248 34.90 -16.37 -38.43
CA GLN A 248 33.99 -17.20 -37.63
C GLN A 248 34.02 -18.68 -38.06
N ALA A 249 34.06 -18.96 -39.36
CA ALA A 249 34.13 -20.33 -39.87
C ALA A 249 35.47 -21.02 -39.56
N GLU A 250 36.57 -20.26 -39.56
CA GLU A 250 37.89 -20.78 -39.18
C GLU A 250 37.99 -21.05 -37.67
N GLU A 251 37.50 -20.12 -36.85
CA GLU A 251 37.41 -20.31 -35.39
C GLU A 251 36.53 -21.52 -35.04
N GLU A 252 35.38 -21.70 -35.70
CA GLU A 252 34.53 -22.87 -35.48
C GLU A 252 35.26 -24.17 -35.84
N ARG A 253 36.06 -24.18 -36.92
CA ARG A 253 36.90 -25.34 -37.26
C ARG A 253 37.95 -25.61 -36.18
N GLN A 254 38.64 -24.57 -35.71
CA GLN A 254 39.63 -24.71 -34.64
C GLN A 254 39.00 -25.21 -33.34
N GLN A 255 37.83 -24.68 -32.95
CA GLN A 255 37.09 -25.13 -31.77
C GLN A 255 36.60 -26.57 -31.92
N ALA A 256 36.12 -26.96 -33.10
CA ALA A 256 35.72 -28.33 -33.37
C ALA A 256 36.90 -29.31 -33.28
N GLU A 257 38.08 -28.92 -33.77
CA GLU A 257 39.32 -29.68 -33.63
C GLU A 257 39.78 -29.77 -32.17
N GLN A 258 39.74 -28.68 -31.42
CA GLN A 258 40.07 -28.66 -29.99
C GLN A 258 39.13 -29.58 -29.20
N LYS A 259 37.81 -29.44 -29.42
CA LYS A 259 36.80 -30.29 -28.79
C LYS A 259 36.99 -31.77 -29.16
N LYS A 260 37.44 -32.05 -30.38
CA LYS A 260 37.82 -33.42 -30.80
C LYS A 260 39.05 -33.91 -30.03
N ARG A 261 40.08 -33.09 -29.86
CA ARG A 261 41.27 -33.41 -29.05
C ARG A 261 40.92 -33.63 -27.58
N GLU A 262 40.08 -32.79 -26.99
CA GLU A 262 39.61 -32.93 -25.60
C GLU A 262 38.82 -34.22 -25.40
N ARG A 263 37.94 -34.57 -26.34
CA ARG A 263 37.21 -35.85 -26.30
C ARG A 263 38.18 -37.05 -26.34
N LEU A 264 39.22 -36.97 -27.18
CA LEU A 264 40.25 -38.01 -27.25
C LEU A 264 41.08 -38.09 -25.96
N MET A 265 41.49 -36.96 -25.41
CA MET A 265 42.22 -36.88 -24.14
C MET A 265 41.38 -37.42 -22.98
N LYS A 266 40.09 -37.03 -22.90
CA LYS A 266 39.16 -37.52 -21.88
C LYS A 266 38.95 -39.03 -22.00
N ALA A 267 38.75 -39.54 -23.22
CA ALA A 267 38.62 -40.98 -23.45
C ALA A 267 39.91 -41.74 -23.08
N ALA A 268 41.09 -41.17 -23.39
CA ALA A 268 42.37 -41.75 -22.99
C ALA A 268 42.56 -41.77 -21.47
N TRP A 269 42.16 -40.69 -20.78
CA TRP A 269 42.19 -40.60 -19.32
C TRP A 269 41.24 -41.61 -18.67
N GLU A 270 40.03 -41.77 -19.20
CA GLU A 270 39.07 -42.80 -18.73
C GLU A 270 39.61 -44.22 -18.90
N ARG A 271 40.29 -44.52 -20.03
CA ARG A 271 40.98 -45.80 -20.22
C ARG A 271 42.08 -46.03 -19.18
N LYS A 272 42.92 -45.02 -18.93
CA LYS A 272 43.97 -45.10 -17.92
C LYS A 272 43.40 -45.35 -16.53
N LYS A 273 42.31 -44.66 -16.18
CA LYS A 273 41.62 -44.82 -14.90
C LYS A 273 41.04 -46.23 -14.73
N ARG A 274 40.46 -46.82 -15.78
CA ARG A 274 39.97 -48.22 -15.76
C ARG A 274 41.10 -49.21 -15.52
N ILE A 275 42.24 -49.06 -16.21
CA ILE A 275 43.42 -49.91 -16.02
C ILE A 275 43.96 -49.80 -14.58
N GLU A 276 44.04 -48.59 -14.03
CA GLU A 276 44.50 -48.35 -12.66
C GLU A 276 43.55 -48.93 -11.60
N ALA A 277 42.24 -49.00 -11.90
CA ALA A 277 41.25 -49.65 -11.05
C ALA A 277 41.28 -51.19 -11.10
N GLY A 278 42.15 -51.79 -11.92
CA GLY A 278 42.24 -53.25 -12.07
C GLY A 278 41.09 -53.87 -12.88
N GLU A 279 40.28 -53.07 -13.56
CA GLU A 279 39.34 -53.56 -14.58
C GLU A 279 40.14 -53.91 -15.84
N ASP A 280 40.07 -55.18 -16.25
CA ASP A 280 40.69 -55.65 -17.48
C ASP A 280 40.08 -54.89 -18.69
N PRO A 281 40.87 -54.05 -19.39
CA PRO A 281 40.38 -53.18 -20.46
C PRO A 281 39.82 -53.97 -21.66
N ASP A 282 40.13 -55.26 -21.77
CA ASP A 282 39.72 -56.12 -22.88
C ASP A 282 38.51 -57.01 -22.53
N ALA A 283 38.10 -57.11 -21.26
CA ALA A 283 37.00 -57.98 -20.84
C ALA A 283 35.58 -57.46 -21.20
N GLU A 284 35.44 -56.19 -21.63
CA GLU A 284 34.14 -55.56 -21.88
C GLU A 284 34.01 -54.85 -23.25
N SER A 285 34.83 -55.22 -24.26
CA SER A 285 34.75 -54.63 -25.60
C SER A 285 34.37 -55.61 -26.70
N GLY A 286 33.25 -56.33 -26.52
CA GLY A 286 32.46 -56.69 -27.69
C GLY A 286 32.09 -55.37 -28.41
N PRO A 287 32.34 -55.22 -29.74
CA PRO A 287 31.98 -54.01 -30.47
C PRO A 287 30.47 -53.82 -30.33
N SER A 288 30.06 -52.99 -29.38
CA SER A 288 28.69 -52.54 -29.29
C SER A 288 28.45 -51.80 -30.61
N PRO A 289 27.57 -52.32 -31.50
CA PRO A 289 27.37 -51.73 -32.80
C PRO A 289 27.05 -50.25 -32.58
N PRO A 290 27.57 -49.33 -33.44
CA PRO A 290 27.34 -47.92 -33.27
C PRO A 290 25.85 -47.74 -33.07
N SER A 291 25.47 -47.37 -31.85
CA SER A 291 24.09 -47.11 -31.48
C SER A 291 23.61 -46.09 -32.48
N ARG A 292 22.84 -46.55 -33.49
CA ARG A 292 22.17 -45.69 -34.46
C ARG A 292 21.28 -44.84 -33.58
N GLY A 293 21.76 -43.64 -33.26
CA GLY A 293 21.07 -42.68 -32.42
C GLY A 293 19.62 -42.68 -32.89
N PRO A 294 18.66 -42.90 -31.99
CA PRO A 294 17.29 -43.17 -32.38
C PRO A 294 16.89 -42.06 -33.33
N ASN A 295 16.56 -42.46 -34.58
CA ASN A 295 15.99 -41.60 -35.59
C ASN A 295 14.62 -41.18 -35.06
N ARG A 296 14.63 -40.29 -34.07
CA ARG A 296 13.46 -39.72 -33.43
C ARG A 296 12.91 -38.80 -34.49
N LYS A 297 12.04 -39.35 -35.34
CA LYS A 297 11.05 -38.58 -36.09
C LYS A 297 10.55 -37.52 -35.10
N PRO A 298 10.60 -36.21 -35.44
CA PRO A 298 10.13 -35.18 -34.53
C PRO A 298 8.71 -35.55 -34.15
N LYS A 299 8.52 -35.99 -32.89
CA LYS A 299 7.19 -36.20 -32.35
C LYS A 299 6.55 -34.84 -32.49
N ALA A 300 5.50 -34.73 -33.30
CA ALA A 300 4.65 -33.57 -33.35
C ALA A 300 4.25 -33.29 -31.90
N SER A 301 4.96 -32.37 -31.26
CA SER A 301 4.64 -31.91 -29.93
C SER A 301 3.34 -31.17 -30.14
N SER A 302 2.22 -31.85 -29.89
CA SER A 302 0.94 -31.20 -29.71
C SER A 302 1.17 -30.19 -28.61
N SER A 303 1.41 -28.94 -29.01
CA SER A 303 1.81 -27.92 -28.07
C SER A 303 0.60 -27.70 -27.18
N TRP A 304 0.70 -28.16 -25.95
CA TRP A 304 -0.25 -27.86 -24.88
C TRP A 304 -0.49 -26.34 -24.75
N TYR A 305 0.47 -25.53 -25.20
CA TYR A 305 0.32 -24.10 -25.44
C TYR A 305 -0.84 -23.73 -26.36
N SER A 306 -1.12 -24.51 -27.42
CA SER A 306 -2.29 -24.26 -28.28
C SER A 306 -3.61 -24.47 -27.53
N THR A 307 -3.65 -25.44 -26.60
CA THR A 307 -4.83 -25.72 -25.78
C THR A 307 -5.03 -24.63 -24.72
N ILE A 308 -3.94 -24.16 -24.09
CA ILE A 308 -3.96 -23.07 -23.13
C ILE A 308 -4.36 -21.74 -23.80
N ALA A 309 -3.82 -21.44 -24.98
CA ALA A 309 -4.19 -20.25 -25.73
C ALA A 309 -5.69 -20.23 -26.07
N ALA A 310 -6.27 -21.38 -26.46
CA ALA A 310 -7.70 -21.49 -26.74
C ALA A 310 -8.57 -21.24 -25.49
N LEU A 311 -8.15 -21.73 -24.32
CA LEU A 311 -8.87 -21.49 -23.06
C LEU A 311 -8.85 -20.02 -22.64
N ILE A 312 -7.71 -19.33 -22.80
CA ILE A 312 -7.61 -17.90 -22.48
C ILE A 312 -8.56 -17.08 -23.34
N VAL A 313 -8.66 -17.37 -24.64
CA VAL A 313 -9.58 -16.69 -25.56
C VAL A 313 -11.03 -16.87 -25.11
N LEU A 314 -11.43 -18.08 -24.69
CA LEU A 314 -12.78 -18.35 -24.20
C LEU A 314 -13.12 -17.56 -22.93
N VAL A 315 -12.18 -17.44 -21.98
CA VAL A 315 -12.39 -16.67 -20.75
C VAL A 315 -12.55 -15.18 -21.03
N VAL A 316 -11.77 -14.62 -21.97
CA VAL A 316 -11.88 -13.21 -22.37
C VAL A 316 -13.24 -12.93 -23.02
N ILE A 317 -13.70 -13.81 -23.92
CA ILE A 317 -15.02 -13.66 -24.57
C ILE A 317 -16.14 -13.73 -23.53
N ALA A 318 -16.07 -14.67 -22.58
CA ALA A 318 -17.05 -14.79 -21.50
C ALA A 318 -17.08 -13.55 -20.58
N GLY A 319 -15.91 -12.99 -20.24
CA GLY A 319 -15.79 -11.79 -19.43
C GLY A 319 -16.40 -10.55 -20.10
N ILE A 320 -16.14 -10.36 -21.40
CA ILE A 320 -16.74 -9.26 -22.18
C ILE A 320 -18.27 -9.43 -22.24
N GLY A 321 -18.77 -10.64 -22.47
CA GLY A 321 -20.20 -10.93 -22.46
C GLY A 321 -20.86 -10.58 -21.12
N TYR A 322 -20.22 -10.93 -20.00
CA TYR A 322 -20.73 -10.61 -18.67
C TYR A 322 -20.83 -9.10 -18.41
N VAL A 323 -19.83 -8.32 -18.81
CA VAL A 323 -19.83 -6.86 -18.65
C VAL A 323 -20.91 -6.19 -19.50
N VAL A 324 -21.13 -6.67 -20.73
CA VAL A 324 -22.20 -6.14 -21.60
C VAL A 324 -23.58 -6.43 -21.03
N VAL A 325 -23.81 -7.64 -20.52
CA VAL A 325 -25.12 -8.04 -19.95
C VAL A 325 -25.43 -7.33 -18.64
N THR A 326 -24.43 -7.08 -17.80
CA THR A 326 -24.61 -6.43 -16.49
C THR A 326 -24.54 -4.90 -16.56
N GLY A 327 -23.84 -4.34 -17.54
CA GLY A 327 -23.60 -2.90 -17.68
C GLY A 327 -24.78 -2.09 -18.23
N THR A 328 -25.72 -2.71 -18.96
CA THR A 328 -26.85 -1.99 -19.58
C THR A 328 -28.08 -1.85 -18.68
N GLY A 329 -28.03 -2.31 -17.43
CA GLY A 329 -29.21 -2.42 -16.56
C GLY A 329 -29.60 -1.19 -15.73
N LYS A 330 -28.85 -0.07 -15.75
CA LYS A 330 -29.01 0.98 -14.72
C LYS A 330 -28.99 2.43 -15.18
N THR A 331 -29.65 2.75 -16.29
CA THR A 331 -29.96 4.14 -16.66
C THR A 331 -31.44 4.29 -17.03
N ALA A 332 -32.34 4.10 -16.07
CA ALA A 332 -33.72 4.54 -16.17
C ALA A 332 -34.13 5.13 -14.82
N GLY A 333 -34.08 6.46 -14.70
CA GLY A 333 -34.67 7.17 -13.56
C GLY A 333 -33.91 8.40 -13.08
N ALA A 334 -33.93 9.47 -13.87
CA ALA A 334 -33.77 10.83 -13.32
C ALA A 334 -34.42 11.83 -14.28
N GLY A 335 -35.74 11.99 -14.14
CA GLY A 335 -36.48 13.09 -14.74
C GLY A 335 -36.11 14.40 -14.03
N GLY A 336 -35.53 15.34 -14.78
CA GLY A 336 -35.29 16.71 -14.33
C GLY A 336 -36.17 17.67 -15.11
N GLY A 337 -37.28 18.07 -14.51
CA GLY A 337 -38.24 19.03 -15.06
C GLY A 337 -37.63 20.41 -15.27
N ARG A 338 -37.77 20.94 -16.48
CA ARG A 338 -37.28 22.26 -16.87
C ARG A 338 -38.36 23.32 -16.60
N GLY A 339 -38.31 23.92 -15.41
CA GLY A 339 -39.15 25.03 -14.99
C GLY A 339 -38.94 26.31 -15.82
N GLY A 340 -40.05 26.99 -16.11
CA GLY A 340 -40.15 28.08 -17.09
C GLY A 340 -39.53 29.41 -16.67
N LYS A 341 -39.12 30.18 -17.68
CA LYS A 341 -38.76 31.60 -17.55
C LYS A 341 -39.95 32.47 -17.96
N GLY A 342 -40.44 33.22 -16.98
CA GLY A 342 -41.48 34.23 -17.10
C GLY A 342 -41.03 35.48 -17.85
N LYS A 343 -42.05 36.10 -18.45
CA LYS A 343 -42.12 37.39 -19.14
C LYS A 343 -41.38 38.54 -18.46
N LYS A 344 -40.71 39.36 -19.28
CA LYS A 344 -40.64 40.82 -19.10
C LYS A 344 -40.58 41.47 -20.48
N LYS A 345 -41.68 42.09 -20.93
CA LYS A 345 -41.69 43.07 -22.02
C LYS A 345 -42.29 44.36 -21.46
N ARG A 346 -41.55 45.44 -21.71
CA ARG A 346 -42.00 46.83 -21.66
C ARG A 346 -42.71 47.17 -22.95
#